data_AF-A0A2V2YTP3-F1
#
_entry.id   AF-A0A2V2YTP3-F1
#
_cell.length_a   1.000
_cell.length_b   1.000
_cell.length_c   1.000
_cell.angle_alpha   90.00
_cell.angle_beta   90.00
_cell.angle_gamma   90.00
#
_symmetry.space_group_name_H-M   'P 1'
#
loop_
_entity.id
_entity.type
_entity.pdbx_description
1 polymer ?
#
loop_
_entity_poly.entity_id
_entity_poly.type
_entity_poly.pdbx_seq_one_letter_code
_entity_poly.pdbx_strand_id
1 'polypeptide(L)'
;MSRLLASSKDEYIEQMKTVYAIDTGTVESVDWLLVIGGAAVTFVSIAALIYWISKIILRLYAVRRGKAALADGLFWKRMTIGIVLILFLIGGTWLVLLEQFFSLMRQWGWK
;
A
#
# COMPACT_ATOMS: atom_id res chain seq x y z
N MET A 1 -47.56 21.56 18.13
CA MET A 1 -46.59 21.64 17.01
C MET A 1 -45.13 21.57 17.47
N SER A 2 -44.78 21.97 18.70
CA SER A 2 -43.41 21.89 19.24
C SER A 2 -42.91 20.48 19.63
N ARG A 3 -43.81 19.55 20.00
CA ARG A 3 -43.42 18.17 20.40
C ARG A 3 -42.99 17.27 19.23
N LEU A 4 -43.51 17.51 18.01
CA LEU A 4 -43.14 16.73 16.81
C LEU A 4 -41.73 17.09 16.31
N LEU A 5 -41.30 18.34 16.49
CA LEU A 5 -39.96 18.82 16.13
C LEU A 5 -38.87 18.36 17.10
N ALA A 6 -39.23 18.09 18.37
CA ALA A 6 -38.32 17.50 19.34
C ALA A 6 -38.06 16.02 19.02
N SER A 7 -39.13 15.25 18.76
CA SER A 7 -39.05 13.84 18.34
C SER A 7 -38.19 13.66 17.08
N SER A 8 -38.35 14.52 16.07
CA SER A 8 -37.54 14.41 14.86
C SER A 8 -36.07 14.75 15.14
N LYS A 9 -35.77 15.75 15.97
CA LYS A 9 -34.38 16.08 16.31
C LYS A 9 -33.69 14.94 17.06
N ASP A 10 -34.39 14.31 17.99
CA ASP A 10 -33.83 13.20 18.76
C ASP A 10 -33.56 11.99 17.84
N GLU A 11 -34.47 11.68 16.93
CA GLU A 11 -34.33 10.61 15.93
C GLU A 11 -33.21 10.90 14.89
N TYR A 12 -33.04 12.17 14.50
CA TYR A 12 -31.92 12.62 13.66
C TYR A 12 -30.57 12.54 14.39
N ILE A 13 -30.51 12.88 15.68
CA ILE A 13 -29.27 12.76 16.48
C ILE A 13 -28.95 11.29 16.74
N GLU A 14 -29.95 10.44 16.93
CA GLU A 14 -29.76 9.00 17.08
C GLU A 14 -29.25 8.35 15.78
N GLN A 15 -29.80 8.74 14.62
CA GLN A 15 -29.27 8.33 13.31
C GLN A 15 -27.83 8.82 13.09
N MET A 16 -27.52 10.08 13.42
CA MET A 16 -26.13 10.57 13.35
C MET A 16 -25.19 9.79 14.27
N LYS A 17 -25.62 9.42 15.48
CA LYS A 17 -24.83 8.57 16.37
C LYS A 17 -24.64 7.15 15.83
N THR A 18 -25.63 6.57 15.16
CA THR A 18 -25.46 5.24 14.53
C THR A 18 -24.58 5.25 13.27
N VAL A 19 -24.58 6.36 12.52
CA VAL A 19 -23.70 6.55 11.34
C VAL A 19 -22.26 6.90 11.76
N TYR A 20 -22.09 7.60 12.88
CA TYR A 20 -20.78 7.98 13.45
C TYR A 20 -20.28 7.05 14.57
N ALA A 21 -21.01 5.98 14.89
CA ALA A 21 -20.45 4.85 15.62
C ALA A 21 -19.56 4.06 14.66
N ILE A 22 -18.50 4.72 14.18
CA ILE A 22 -17.37 4.06 13.56
C ILE A 22 -16.79 3.21 14.68
N ASP A 23 -17.03 1.91 14.57
CA ASP A 23 -16.52 0.89 15.47
C ASP A 23 -15.00 1.05 15.58
N THR A 24 -14.55 1.67 16.66
CA THR A 24 -13.16 2.11 16.85
C THR A 24 -12.20 0.93 16.89
N GLY A 25 -12.68 -0.26 17.26
CA GLY A 25 -11.89 -1.49 17.28
C GLY A 25 -11.51 -1.98 15.88
N THR A 26 -12.37 -1.80 14.87
CA THR A 26 -12.06 -2.20 13.48
C THR A 26 -11.13 -1.19 12.80
N VAL A 27 -11.25 0.10 13.15
CA VAL A 27 -10.34 1.14 12.63
C VAL A 27 -8.93 0.97 13.17
N GLU A 28 -8.77 0.74 14.49
CA GLU A 28 -7.45 0.44 15.08
C GLU A 28 -6.82 -0.83 14.47
N SER A 29 -7.63 -1.86 14.23
CA SER A 29 -7.19 -3.14 13.66
C SER A 29 -6.76 -3.03 12.19
N VAL A 30 -7.32 -2.09 11.42
CA VAL A 30 -6.89 -1.82 10.05
C VAL A 30 -5.66 -0.91 10.05
N ASP A 31 -5.60 0.07 10.96
CA ASP A 31 -4.46 1.00 11.08
C ASP A 31 -3.16 0.28 11.44
N TRP A 32 -3.15 -0.59 12.46
CA TRP A 32 -1.90 -1.28 12.83
C TRP A 32 -1.40 -2.23 11.72
N LEU A 33 -2.33 -2.87 10.98
CA LEU A 33 -2.02 -3.74 9.85
C LEU A 33 -1.40 -2.96 8.69
N LEU A 34 -1.94 -1.77 8.39
CA LEU A 34 -1.38 -0.87 7.39
C LEU A 34 -0.03 -0.30 7.83
N VAL A 35 0.13 0.04 9.10
CA VAL A 35 1.40 0.56 9.66
C VAL A 35 2.51 -0.50 9.61
N ILE A 36 2.24 -1.72 10.09
CA ILE A 36 3.22 -2.81 10.07
C ILE A 36 3.47 -3.29 8.64
N GLY A 37 2.42 -3.41 7.83
CA GLY A 37 2.52 -3.78 6.42
C GLY A 37 3.37 -2.76 5.63
N GLY A 38 3.13 -1.47 5.85
CA GLY A 38 3.91 -0.38 5.26
C GLY A 38 5.38 -0.42 5.67
N ALA A 39 5.67 -0.63 6.96
CA ALA A 39 7.03 -0.75 7.46
C ALA A 39 7.75 -1.97 6.85
N ALA A 40 7.11 -3.14 6.84
CA ALA A 40 7.67 -4.35 6.26
C ALA A 40 7.96 -4.20 4.76
N VAL A 41 7.02 -3.66 3.99
CA VAL A 41 7.21 -3.39 2.55
C VAL A 41 8.35 -2.42 2.32
N THR A 42 8.52 -1.42 3.17
CA THR A 42 9.63 -0.47 3.10
C THR A 42 10.98 -1.18 3.31
N PHE A 43 11.11 -1.99 4.35
CA PHE A 43 12.35 -2.76 4.60
C PHE A 43 12.67 -3.71 3.45
N VAL A 44 11.67 -4.42 2.93
CA VAL A 44 11.84 -5.32 1.77
C VAL A 44 12.26 -4.54 0.53
N SER A 45 11.67 -3.36 0.30
CA SER A 45 12.00 -2.50 -0.84
C SER A 45 13.44 -1.98 -0.77
N ILE A 46 13.89 -1.56 0.41
CA ILE A 46 15.28 -1.14 0.64
C ILE A 46 16.24 -2.32 0.38
N ALA A 47 15.97 -3.49 0.94
CA ALA A 47 16.79 -4.68 0.73
C ALA A 47 16.86 -5.08 -0.75
N ALA A 48 15.71 -5.03 -1.45
CA ALA A 48 15.64 -5.31 -2.89
C ALA A 48 16.44 -4.28 -3.71
N LEU A 49 16.39 -3.00 -3.33
CA LEU A 49 17.14 -1.93 -3.98
C LEU A 49 18.65 -2.12 -3.81
N ILE A 50 19.11 -2.46 -2.60
CA ILE A 50 20.52 -2.81 -2.34
C ILE A 50 20.94 -4.01 -3.21
N TYR A 51 20.13 -5.08 -3.24
CA TYR A 51 20.40 -6.25 -4.07
C TYR A 51 20.60 -5.91 -5.54
N TRP A 52 19.70 -5.10 -6.13
CA TRP A 52 19.80 -4.71 -7.54
C TRP A 52 21.01 -3.81 -7.80
N ILE A 53 21.34 -2.88 -6.91
CA ILE A 53 22.55 -2.06 -7.00
C ILE A 53 23.80 -2.95 -7.01
N SER A 54 23.92 -3.89 -6.06
CA SER A 54 25.06 -4.80 -6.02
C SER A 54 25.17 -5.62 -7.31
N LYS A 55 24.03 -6.05 -7.87
CA LYS A 55 23.98 -6.82 -9.13
C LYS A 55 24.48 -6.00 -10.33
N ILE A 56 24.15 -4.72 -10.40
CA ILE A 56 24.67 -3.80 -11.43
C ILE A 56 26.18 -3.70 -11.32
N ILE A 57 26.71 -3.44 -10.11
CA ILE A 57 28.14 -3.30 -9.88
C ILE A 57 28.88 -4.58 -10.29
N LEU A 58 28.37 -5.74 -9.89
CA LEU A 58 28.93 -7.04 -10.29
C LEU A 58 28.91 -7.23 -11.81
N ARG A 59 27.84 -6.79 -12.49
CA ARG A 59 27.74 -6.87 -13.95
C ARG A 59 28.75 -5.95 -14.63
N LEU A 60 28.89 -4.71 -14.17
CA LEU A 60 29.90 -3.77 -14.68
C LEU A 60 31.33 -4.28 -14.46
N TYR A 61 31.58 -4.91 -13.31
CA TYR A 61 32.88 -5.53 -13.03
C TYR A 61 33.14 -6.77 -13.92
N ALA A 62 32.11 -7.56 -14.25
CA ALA A 62 32.22 -8.67 -15.20
C ALA A 62 32.48 -8.16 -16.64
N VAL A 63 31.82 -7.08 -17.04
CA VAL A 63 32.05 -6.41 -18.33
C VAL A 63 33.49 -5.91 -18.43
N ARG A 64 34.01 -5.25 -17.39
CA ARG A 64 35.41 -4.77 -17.36
C ARG A 64 36.43 -5.90 -17.57
N ARG A 65 36.11 -7.12 -17.10
CA ARG A 65 36.95 -8.31 -17.26
C ARG A 65 36.70 -9.07 -18.57
N GLY A 66 35.86 -8.55 -19.47
CA GLY A 66 35.49 -9.20 -20.72
C GLY A 66 34.63 -10.46 -20.54
N LYS A 67 34.15 -10.74 -19.33
CA LYS A 67 33.37 -11.94 -19.00
C LYS A 67 31.86 -11.78 -19.25
N ALA A 68 31.42 -10.58 -19.59
CA ALA A 68 30.02 -10.27 -19.84
C ALA A 68 29.88 -9.18 -20.89
N ALA A 69 28.78 -9.22 -21.66
CA ALA A 69 28.42 -8.17 -22.59
C ALA A 69 27.53 -7.11 -21.91
N LEU A 70 27.77 -5.84 -22.23
CA LEU A 70 26.85 -4.74 -21.89
C LEU A 70 25.53 -4.84 -22.64
N ALA A 71 25.54 -5.39 -23.86
CA ALA A 71 24.36 -5.54 -24.72
C ALA A 71 23.42 -6.70 -24.30
N ASP A 72 23.56 -7.24 -23.09
CA ASP A 72 22.68 -8.30 -22.59
C ASP A 72 21.30 -7.72 -22.24
N GLY A 73 20.42 -7.68 -23.23
CA GLY A 73 19.07 -7.14 -23.09
C GLY A 73 18.21 -7.89 -22.08
N LEU A 74 18.47 -9.18 -21.82
CA LEU A 74 17.73 -9.96 -20.83
C LEU A 74 18.05 -9.48 -19.41
N PHE A 75 19.33 -9.22 -19.12
CA PHE A 75 19.76 -8.64 -17.85
C PHE A 75 19.09 -7.29 -17.60
N TRP A 76 19.17 -6.39 -18.58
CA TRP A 76 18.59 -5.04 -18.46
C TRP A 76 17.07 -5.09 -18.34
N LYS A 77 16.38 -5.93 -19.11
CA LYS A 77 14.92 -6.09 -19.00
C LYS A 77 14.50 -6.54 -17.60
N ARG A 78 15.17 -7.57 -17.05
CA ARG A 78 14.90 -8.05 -15.67
C ARG A 78 15.16 -6.97 -14.63
N MET A 79 16.21 -6.18 -14.84
CA MET A 79 16.58 -5.09 -13.94
C MET A 79 15.60 -3.94 -14.00
N THR A 80 15.19 -3.49 -15.19
CA THR A 80 14.18 -2.45 -15.35
C THR A 80 12.85 -2.88 -14.72
N ILE A 81 12.40 -4.12 -14.96
CA ILE A 81 11.18 -4.65 -14.33
C ILE A 81 11.32 -4.65 -12.80
N GLY A 82 12.46 -5.11 -12.27
CA GLY A 82 12.72 -5.10 -10.84
C GLY A 82 12.68 -3.71 -10.21
N ILE A 83 13.30 -2.72 -10.87
CA ILE A 83 13.30 -1.32 -10.41
C ILE A 83 11.90 -0.73 -10.48
N VAL A 84 11.15 -0.96 -11.55
CA VAL A 84 9.76 -0.48 -11.68
C VAL A 84 8.88 -1.04 -10.57
N LEU A 85 9.01 -2.33 -10.24
CA LEU A 85 8.27 -2.94 -9.13
C LEU A 85 8.65 -2.32 -7.78
N ILE A 86 9.94 -2.07 -7.54
CA ILE A 86 10.39 -1.41 -6.31
C ILE A 86 9.84 0.02 -6.21
N LEU A 87 9.87 0.78 -7.31
CA LEU A 87 9.32 2.13 -7.35
C LEU A 87 7.80 2.14 -7.12
N PHE A 88 7.08 1.14 -7.63
CA PHE A 88 5.65 0.98 -7.39
C PHE A 88 5.35 0.69 -5.89
N LEU A 89 6.19 -0.12 -5.25
CA LEU A 89 6.06 -0.41 -3.81
C LEU A 89 6.39 0.80 -2.94
N ILE A 90 7.48 1.51 -3.24
CA ILE A 90 7.90 2.72 -2.52
C ILE A 90 6.90 3.86 -2.71
N GLY A 91 6.33 4.00 -3.91
CA GLY A 91 5.36 5.03 -4.22
C GLY A 91 4.04 4.90 -3.46
N GLY A 92 3.85 3.83 -2.67
CA GLY A 92 2.65 3.62 -1.87
C GLY A 92 1.38 3.40 -2.70
N THR A 93 1.51 3.22 -4.02
CA THR A 93 0.37 3.04 -4.93
C THR A 93 -0.44 1.80 -4.56
N TRP A 94 0.24 0.77 -4.03
CA TRP A 94 -0.40 -0.44 -3.50
C TRP A 94 -1.23 -0.18 -2.23
N LEU A 95 -0.88 0.81 -1.39
CA LEU A 95 -1.67 1.21 -0.22
C LEU A 95 -2.97 1.86 -0.65
N VAL A 96 -2.92 2.77 -1.64
CA VAL A 96 -4.12 3.42 -2.20
C VAL A 96 -5.08 2.39 -2.81
N LEU A 97 -4.53 1.38 -3.51
CA LEU A 97 -5.33 0.27 -4.03
C LEU A 97 -5.98 -0.57 -2.91
N LEU A 98 -5.25 -0.82 -1.82
CA LEU A 98 -5.79 -1.50 -0.65
C LEU A 98 -6.89 -0.71 0.03
N GLU A 99 -6.72 0.60 0.22
CA GLU A 99 -7.76 1.47 0.79
C GLU A 99 -9.03 1.45 -0.07
N GLN A 100 -8.91 1.56 -1.39
CA GLN A 100 -10.05 1.46 -2.29
C GLN A 100 -10.71 0.08 -2.22
N PHE A 101 -9.91 -0.99 -2.16
CA PHE A 101 -10.43 -2.35 -2.01
C PHE A 101 -11.20 -2.53 -0.69
N PHE A 102 -10.64 -2.09 0.45
CA PHE A 102 -11.33 -2.13 1.73
C PHE A 102 -12.60 -1.28 1.75
N SER A 103 -12.57 -0.11 1.11
CA SER A 103 -13.77 0.74 0.95
C SER A 103 -14.88 0.01 0.20
N LEU A 104 -14.56 -0.67 -0.92
CA LEU A 104 -15.51 -1.48 -1.68
C LEU A 104 -16.03 -2.68 -0.88
N MET A 105 -15.17 -3.36 -0.13
CA MET A 105 -15.56 -4.49 0.70
C MET A 105 -16.50 -4.07 1.84
N ARG A 106 -16.28 -2.88 2.42
CA ARG A 106 -17.20 -2.26 3.39
C ARG A 106 -18.56 -1.95 2.78
N GLN A 107 -18.58 -1.44 1.54
CA GLN A 107 -19.83 -1.22 0.80
C GLN A 107 -20.58 -2.52 0.50
N TRP A 108 -19.89 -3.65 0.37
CA TRP A 108 -20.50 -4.97 0.15
C TRP A 108 -20.94 -5.67 1.45
N GLY A 109 -20.91 -4.97 2.59
CA GLY A 109 -21.42 -5.48 3.86
C GLY A 109 -20.43 -6.34 4.64
N TRP A 110 -19.15 -6.38 4.23
CA TRP A 110 -18.11 -6.91 5.09
C TRP A 110 -17.78 -5.88 6.18
N LYS A 111 -18.07 -6.25 7.44
CA LYS A 111 -17.73 -5.44 8.62
C LYS A 111 -16.27 -5.59 8.98
#